data_AF-F4GI07-F1
#
_entry.id   AF-F4GI07-F1
#
_cell.length_a   1.000
_cell.length_b   1.000
_cell.length_c   1.000
_cell.angle_alpha   90.00
_cell.angle_beta   90.00
_cell.angle_gamma   90.00
#
_symmetry.space_group_name_H-M   'P 1'
#
loop_
_entity.id
_entity.type
_entity.pdbx_description
1 polymer ?
#
loop_
_entity_poly.entity_id
_entity_poly.type
_entity_poly.pdbx_seq_one_letter_code
_entity_poly.pdbx_strand_id
1 'polypeptide(L)'
;MIILVCTESKQTIFQDSSEKLWHDGEEMRINNNFQKNANTSLVAQAIWRSPGISRVSIAKELSLYRSTVTNIIATLMEWGIVHEAEEGESMSRGGRRPIILRLNHDFGYVAGLDIQPSHYRAVLLDISGRVAWSDKGMITGIQSFDDIVTHLMDIILSEVEKLGRPLLAVCMGFPGIVDSKNGIITYAEPFKLMEFDVHDYFRQRYRIPVLTENDANCTAWLEMSEHRMENPCDFISIIADYHEGNHYFHDNSGIGVGIGLSIDGTVYHGGHSAAGEFCSLSWRKDSLGQTGLPSELLVRTGYDEEAWKIWFQDLFSSLVSVLAIFDPSVVFIHGKPFSDENKIRADLASLTPQFNAILEKIGCELKFNANDEYVVAKGAALMYLHKLFSVPMVSERDVRTHFDWDDVMTQARRNPKTYRK
;
A
#
# COMPACT_ATOMS: atom_id res chain seq x y z
N MET A 1 -7.16 -20.80 7.59
CA MET A 1 -7.32 -19.63 8.48
C MET A 1 -7.57 -20.14 9.90
N ILE A 2 -6.52 -20.35 10.70
CA ILE A 2 -6.68 -20.73 12.11
C ILE A 2 -6.86 -19.44 12.91
N ILE A 3 -8.11 -19.12 13.21
CA ILE A 3 -8.48 -18.12 14.19
C ILE A 3 -8.22 -18.75 15.56
N LEU A 4 -7.08 -18.43 16.18
CA LEU A 4 -6.86 -18.72 17.60
C LEU A 4 -7.51 -17.61 18.43
N VAL A 5 -8.84 -17.67 18.52
CA VAL A 5 -9.60 -16.99 19.58
C VAL A 5 -9.44 -17.86 20.82
N CYS A 6 -8.77 -17.33 21.85
CA CYS A 6 -8.85 -17.90 23.20
C CYS A 6 -10.32 -17.92 23.63
N THR A 7 -10.96 -19.08 23.57
CA THR A 7 -12.22 -19.36 24.27
C THR A 7 -11.90 -20.22 25.48
N GLU A 8 -12.10 -19.68 26.68
CA GLU A 8 -12.16 -20.49 27.90
C GLU A 8 -13.50 -21.24 27.91
N SER A 9 -13.47 -22.57 27.73
CA SER A 9 -14.60 -23.44 28.05
C SER A 9 -14.42 -24.02 29.46
N LYS A 10 -15.36 -23.72 30.37
CA LYS A 10 -15.46 -24.32 31.70
C LYS A 10 -15.83 -25.81 31.61
N GLN A 11 -15.12 -26.63 32.40
CA GLN A 11 -15.50 -27.89 33.10
C GLN A 11 -16.65 -28.73 32.48
N THR A 12 -16.50 -30.03 32.17
CA THR A 12 -16.33 -31.13 33.14
C THR A 12 -16.11 -32.46 32.38
N ILE A 13 -15.43 -33.41 33.04
CA ILE A 13 -15.37 -34.88 32.80
C ILE A 13 -14.41 -35.36 31.70
N PHE A 14 -13.17 -35.70 32.08
CA PHE A 14 -12.60 -37.04 31.90
C PHE A 14 -11.54 -37.27 32.99
N GLN A 15 -11.74 -38.35 33.76
CA GLN A 15 -10.78 -38.89 34.72
C GLN A 15 -9.63 -39.56 33.97
N ASP A 16 -8.42 -39.27 34.44
CA ASP A 16 -7.33 -40.21 34.64
C ASP A 16 -6.84 -41.05 33.44
N SER A 17 -5.80 -40.54 32.76
CA SER A 17 -4.68 -41.38 32.31
C SER A 17 -3.51 -40.49 31.91
N SER A 18 -2.52 -40.44 32.79
CA SER A 18 -1.20 -39.89 32.54
C SER A 18 -0.46 -40.70 31.48
N GLU A 19 -0.38 -40.22 30.24
CA GLU A 19 0.67 -40.64 29.31
C GLU A 19 1.45 -39.43 28.78
N LYS A 20 2.66 -39.34 29.33
CA LYS A 20 3.75 -38.46 28.96
C LYS A 20 4.24 -38.80 27.55
N LEU A 21 4.00 -37.93 26.58
CA LEU A 21 4.83 -37.87 25.36
C LEU A 21 5.81 -36.70 25.53
N TRP A 22 7.03 -37.05 25.93
CA TRP A 22 8.17 -36.16 25.97
C TRP A 22 8.75 -36.04 24.57
N HIS A 23 8.61 -34.86 23.96
CA HIS A 23 9.55 -34.37 22.96
C HIS A 23 10.09 -33.04 23.48
N ASP A 24 11.38 -33.06 23.85
CA ASP A 24 12.30 -31.94 24.03
C ASP A 24 11.68 -30.55 24.30
N GLY A 25 11.45 -30.28 25.59
CA GLY A 25 11.95 -29.07 26.26
C GLY A 25 11.50 -27.66 25.84
N GLU A 26 10.67 -27.47 24.82
CA GLU A 26 10.05 -26.18 24.50
C GLU A 26 8.56 -26.20 24.83
N GLU A 27 8.26 -25.82 26.07
CA GLU A 27 6.91 -25.46 26.48
C GLU A 27 6.39 -24.37 25.53
N MET A 28 5.31 -24.66 24.80
CA MET A 28 4.67 -23.77 23.83
C MET A 28 4.08 -22.52 24.54
N ARG A 29 4.96 -21.61 24.96
CA ARG A 29 4.60 -20.25 25.36
C ARG A 29 4.11 -19.55 24.11
N ILE A 30 2.79 -19.55 23.92
CA ILE A 30 2.15 -18.64 22.97
C ILE A 30 2.69 -17.24 23.29
N ASN A 31 3.47 -16.67 22.36
CA ASN A 31 4.30 -15.49 22.58
C ASN A 31 3.42 -14.28 22.94
N ASN A 32 3.33 -13.94 24.24
CA ASN A 32 2.51 -12.85 24.77
C ASN A 32 2.73 -11.52 24.03
N ASN A 33 3.94 -11.26 23.52
CA ASN A 33 4.24 -10.04 22.77
C ASN A 33 3.57 -10.03 21.39
N PHE A 34 3.53 -11.17 20.69
CA PHE A 34 2.86 -11.27 19.40
C PHE A 34 1.36 -11.01 19.54
N GLN A 35 0.71 -11.63 20.52
CA GLN A 35 -0.72 -11.41 20.78
C GLN A 35 -1.01 -9.95 21.18
N LYS A 36 -0.13 -9.36 21.99
CA LYS A 36 -0.25 -7.95 22.38
C LYS A 36 -0.15 -7.05 21.14
N ASN A 37 0.89 -7.21 20.32
CA ASN A 37 1.08 -6.40 19.10
C ASN A 37 -0.07 -6.58 18.11
N ALA A 38 -0.53 -7.81 17.88
CA ALA A 38 -1.67 -8.10 17.03
C ALA A 38 -2.95 -7.38 17.50
N ASN A 39 -3.28 -7.47 18.80
CA ASN A 39 -4.44 -6.78 19.34
C ASN A 39 -4.29 -5.26 19.31
N THR A 40 -3.08 -4.73 19.53
CA THR A 40 -2.80 -3.29 19.40
C THR A 40 -3.05 -2.81 17.97
N SER A 41 -2.56 -3.53 16.96
CA SER A 41 -2.79 -3.22 15.55
C SER A 41 -4.28 -3.26 15.21
N LEU A 42 -5.02 -4.30 15.63
CA LEU A 42 -6.47 -4.38 15.40
C LEU A 42 -7.25 -3.20 16.00
N VAL A 43 -6.94 -2.82 17.25
CA VAL A 43 -7.59 -1.67 17.90
C VAL A 43 -7.22 -0.37 17.19
N ALA A 44 -5.96 -0.17 16.80
CA ALA A 44 -5.54 0.99 16.04
C ALA A 44 -6.20 1.04 14.65
N GLN A 45 -6.34 -0.10 13.98
CA GLN A 45 -7.04 -0.24 12.70
C GLN A 45 -8.51 0.14 12.81
N ALA A 46 -9.20 -0.29 13.88
CA ALA A 46 -10.60 0.08 14.11
C ALA A 46 -10.76 1.60 14.25
N ILE A 47 -9.80 2.28 14.92
CA ILE A 47 -9.78 3.75 15.05
C ILE A 47 -9.45 4.41 13.70
N TRP A 48 -8.52 3.84 12.93
CA TRP A 48 -8.12 4.36 11.61
C TRP A 48 -9.24 4.26 10.58
N ARG A 49 -9.96 3.13 10.57
CA ARG A 49 -11.14 2.89 9.73
C ARG A 49 -12.27 3.81 10.12
N SER A 50 -12.64 3.82 11.41
CA SER A 50 -13.78 4.58 11.92
C SER A 50 -13.33 5.69 12.88
N PRO A 51 -12.84 6.84 12.39
CA PRO A 51 -12.50 7.97 13.25
C PRO A 51 -13.67 8.39 14.13
N GLY A 52 -13.43 8.46 15.43
CA GLY A 52 -14.45 8.77 16.42
C GLY A 52 -15.19 7.56 17.00
N ILE A 53 -14.79 6.34 16.66
CA ILE A 53 -15.33 5.12 17.25
C ILE A 53 -15.17 5.09 18.79
N SER A 54 -16.18 4.59 19.49
CA SER A 54 -16.15 4.43 20.94
C SER A 54 -15.43 3.15 21.37
N ARG A 55 -14.86 3.12 22.58
CA ARG A 55 -14.26 1.90 23.17
C ARG A 55 -15.22 0.71 23.16
N VAL A 56 -16.51 0.97 23.41
CA VAL A 56 -17.55 -0.07 23.46
C VAL A 56 -17.81 -0.64 22.08
N SER A 57 -17.80 0.20 21.05
CA SER A 57 -17.95 -0.21 19.65
C SER A 57 -16.75 -1.05 19.21
N ILE A 58 -15.52 -0.62 19.52
CA ILE A 58 -14.29 -1.41 19.22
C ILE A 58 -14.37 -2.79 19.86
N ALA A 59 -14.70 -2.88 21.16
CA ALA A 59 -14.79 -4.15 21.86
C ALA A 59 -15.83 -5.10 21.23
N LYS A 60 -16.95 -4.55 20.74
CA LYS A 60 -17.99 -5.31 20.06
C LYS A 60 -17.55 -5.78 18.67
N GLU A 61 -16.96 -4.89 17.87
CA GLU A 61 -16.50 -5.18 16.50
C GLU A 61 -15.40 -6.24 16.48
N LEU A 62 -14.41 -6.09 17.35
CA LEU A 62 -13.25 -6.99 17.42
C LEU A 62 -13.49 -8.22 18.30
N SER A 63 -14.67 -8.37 18.91
CA SER A 63 -14.98 -9.43 19.87
C SER A 63 -13.96 -9.55 21.02
N LEU A 64 -13.44 -8.41 21.50
CA LEU A 64 -12.48 -8.32 22.60
C LEU A 64 -13.17 -7.94 23.91
N TYR A 65 -12.58 -8.37 25.03
CA TYR A 65 -13.02 -7.89 26.34
C TYR A 65 -12.83 -6.37 26.46
N ARG A 66 -13.79 -5.68 27.09
CA ARG A 66 -13.72 -4.23 27.32
C ARG A 66 -12.48 -3.81 28.11
N SER A 67 -12.05 -4.62 29.08
CA SER A 67 -10.81 -4.39 29.84
C SER A 67 -9.58 -4.41 28.93
N THR A 68 -9.50 -5.37 28.00
CA THR A 68 -8.43 -5.47 27.02
C THR A 68 -8.37 -4.23 26.13
N VAL A 69 -9.51 -3.82 25.57
CA VAL A 69 -9.60 -2.62 24.72
C VAL A 69 -9.22 -1.36 25.51
N THR A 70 -9.67 -1.20 26.75
CA THR A 70 -9.28 -0.07 27.61
C THR A 70 -7.77 -0.04 27.85
N ASN A 71 -7.13 -1.16 28.14
CA ASN A 71 -5.70 -1.23 28.36
C ASN A 71 -4.90 -0.89 27.10
N ILE A 72 -5.31 -1.42 25.94
CA ILE A 72 -4.65 -1.14 24.66
C ILE A 72 -4.76 0.34 24.31
N ILE A 73 -5.95 0.94 24.46
CA ILE A 73 -6.16 2.36 24.19
C ILE A 73 -5.34 3.21 25.15
N ALA A 74 -5.25 2.83 26.43
CA ALA A 74 -4.38 3.52 27.40
C ALA A 74 -2.92 3.52 26.94
N THR A 75 -2.41 2.38 26.45
CA THR A 75 -1.07 2.29 25.85
C THR A 75 -0.93 3.16 24.60
N LEU A 76 -1.89 3.13 23.67
CA LEU A 76 -1.86 3.98 22.47
C LEU A 76 -1.90 5.48 22.80
N MET A 77 -2.62 5.87 23.84
CA MET A 77 -2.65 7.26 24.34
C MET A 77 -1.32 7.64 25.02
N GLU A 78 -0.73 6.75 25.82
CA GLU A 78 0.59 6.96 26.43
C GLU A 78 1.68 7.12 25.37
N TRP A 79 1.58 6.36 24.28
CA TRP A 79 2.46 6.49 23.11
C TRP A 79 2.17 7.73 22.26
N GLY A 80 1.06 8.42 22.50
CA GLY A 80 0.65 9.59 21.74
C GLY A 80 0.15 9.28 20.33
N ILE A 81 -0.22 8.03 20.03
CA ILE A 81 -0.79 7.60 18.74
C ILE A 81 -2.28 7.92 18.67
N VAL A 82 -2.97 7.87 19.80
CA VAL A 82 -4.40 8.14 19.93
C VAL A 82 -4.62 9.26 20.94
N HIS A 83 -5.62 10.10 20.70
CA HIS A 83 -6.16 11.00 21.70
C HIS A 83 -7.68 10.88 21.85
N GLU A 84 -8.19 11.38 22.96
CA GLU A 84 -9.62 11.55 23.18
C GLU A 84 -10.05 12.94 22.68
N ALA A 85 -11.11 13.00 21.87
CA ALA A 85 -11.73 14.27 21.48
C ALA A 85 -13.13 14.39 22.11
N GLU A 86 -13.51 15.59 22.53
CA GLU A 86 -14.89 15.92 22.89
C GLU A 86 -15.62 16.46 21.64
N GLU A 87 -16.80 15.95 21.33
CA GLU A 87 -17.72 16.60 20.39
C GLU A 87 -18.61 17.64 21.09
N GLY A 88 -18.81 18.80 20.47
CA GLY A 88 -19.95 19.70 20.67
C GLY A 88 -20.73 19.84 19.34
N GLU A 89 -22.02 20.19 19.23
CA GLU A 89 -23.04 20.70 20.16
C GLU A 89 -24.21 19.70 20.37
N SER A 90 -24.73 19.69 21.60
CA SER A 90 -26.03 19.20 22.10
C SER A 90 -26.99 18.45 21.15
N MET A 91 -27.21 17.15 21.42
CA MET A 91 -28.51 16.50 21.23
C MET A 91 -29.14 16.23 22.61
N SER A 92 -30.38 16.70 22.76
CA SER A 92 -31.12 17.00 24.00
C SER A 92 -31.58 15.80 24.85
N ARG A 93 -30.77 14.74 25.04
CA ARG A 93 -31.12 13.62 25.94
C ARG A 93 -29.93 13.16 26.79
N GLY A 94 -30.05 13.36 28.10
CA GLY A 94 -29.00 13.15 29.09
C GLY A 94 -28.39 11.75 29.09
N GLY A 95 -27.05 11.74 29.04
CA GLY A 95 -26.14 10.60 29.21
C GLY A 95 -24.70 11.12 29.27
N ARG A 96 -23.76 10.36 29.87
CA ARG A 96 -22.33 10.70 29.86
C ARG A 96 -21.85 10.73 28.40
N ARG A 97 -21.23 11.83 27.96
CA ARG A 97 -20.74 12.03 26.58
C ARG A 97 -19.91 10.81 26.14
N PRO A 98 -20.13 10.24 24.94
CA PRO A 98 -19.20 9.28 24.39
C PRO A 98 -17.88 10.01 24.12
N ILE A 99 -16.83 9.59 24.79
CA ILE A 99 -15.48 9.99 24.45
C ILE A 99 -15.13 9.30 23.13
N ILE A 100 -14.80 10.09 22.11
CA ILE A 100 -14.48 9.58 20.78
C ILE A 100 -12.96 9.50 20.61
N LEU A 101 -12.48 8.46 19.95
CA LEU A 101 -11.05 8.20 19.75
C LEU A 101 -10.63 8.65 18.35
N ARG A 102 -9.49 9.33 18.26
CA ARG A 102 -8.89 9.74 16.98
C ARG A 102 -7.38 9.48 17.00
N LEU A 103 -6.82 9.21 15.83
CA LEU A 103 -5.37 9.16 15.67
C LEU A 103 -4.79 10.56 15.81
N ASN A 104 -3.62 10.63 16.45
CA ASN A 104 -2.88 11.87 16.61
C ASN A 104 -2.09 12.20 15.34
N HIS A 105 -2.58 13.18 14.59
CA HIS A 105 -1.94 13.69 13.37
C HIS A 105 -0.48 14.16 13.61
N ASP A 106 -0.14 14.52 14.84
CA ASP A 106 1.19 14.99 15.23
C ASP A 106 2.17 13.88 15.65
N PHE A 107 1.78 12.60 15.61
CA PHE A 107 2.65 11.51 16.09
C PHE A 107 3.95 11.38 15.28
N GLY A 108 3.85 11.53 13.96
CA GLY A 108 4.97 11.39 13.03
C GLY A 108 4.49 11.25 11.59
N TYR A 109 5.43 11.32 10.66
CA TYR A 109 5.16 11.25 9.23
C TYR A 109 5.74 9.99 8.60
N VAL A 110 5.08 9.51 7.54
CA VAL A 110 5.59 8.50 6.61
C VAL A 110 5.80 9.18 5.27
N ALA A 111 7.02 9.09 4.72
CA ALA A 111 7.30 9.59 3.40
C ALA A 111 6.93 8.54 2.35
N GLY A 112 6.25 8.98 1.30
CA GLY A 112 5.93 8.20 0.13
C GLY A 112 6.56 8.84 -1.10
N LEU A 113 7.27 8.03 -1.90
CA LEU A 113 7.96 8.48 -3.10
C LEU A 113 7.45 7.68 -4.30
N ASP A 114 7.13 8.37 -5.38
CA ASP A 114 6.96 7.83 -6.73
C ASP A 114 8.22 8.21 -7.50
N ILE A 115 9.02 7.21 -7.86
CA ILE A 115 10.31 7.41 -8.52
C ILE A 115 10.18 6.91 -9.95
N GLN A 116 10.21 7.85 -10.89
CA GLN A 116 10.25 7.57 -12.32
C GLN A 116 11.62 8.02 -12.89
N PRO A 117 12.08 7.50 -14.03
CA PRO A 117 13.37 7.89 -14.59
C PRO A 117 13.50 9.39 -14.91
N SER A 118 12.39 10.06 -15.25
CA SER A 118 12.36 11.45 -15.69
C SER A 118 11.85 12.43 -14.62
N HIS A 119 11.12 11.95 -13.61
CA HIS A 119 10.45 12.80 -12.64
C HIS A 119 10.23 12.05 -11.32
N TYR A 120 9.83 12.80 -10.28
CA TYR A 120 9.43 12.24 -9.01
C TYR A 120 8.19 12.92 -8.48
N ARG A 121 7.50 12.22 -7.58
CA ARG A 121 6.48 12.79 -6.70
C ARG A 121 6.75 12.32 -5.28
N ALA A 122 6.57 13.21 -4.33
CA ALA A 122 6.85 12.96 -2.92
C ALA A 122 5.67 13.44 -2.07
N VAL A 123 5.35 12.68 -1.02
CA VAL A 123 4.36 13.06 -0.02
C VAL A 123 4.89 12.75 1.38
N LEU A 124 4.44 13.52 2.37
CA LEU A 124 4.50 13.17 3.78
C LEU A 124 3.07 12.95 4.27
N LEU A 125 2.76 11.73 4.70
CA LEU A 125 1.48 11.38 5.30
C LEU A 125 1.61 11.36 6.82
N ASP A 126 0.62 11.88 7.53
CA ASP A 126 0.46 11.56 8.95
C ASP A 126 -0.02 10.11 9.13
N ILE A 127 -0.04 9.62 10.37
CA ILE A 127 -0.48 8.25 10.67
C ILE A 127 -1.96 7.96 10.37
N SER A 128 -2.77 8.99 10.10
CA SER A 128 -4.14 8.82 9.64
C SER A 128 -4.26 8.69 8.12
N GLY A 129 -3.15 8.87 7.40
CA GLY A 129 -3.08 8.85 5.94
C GLY A 129 -3.31 10.22 5.29
N ARG A 130 -3.37 11.31 6.07
CA ARG A 130 -3.57 12.65 5.50
C ARG A 130 -2.25 13.23 5.02
N VAL A 131 -2.28 13.86 3.84
CA VAL A 131 -1.14 14.58 3.27
C VAL A 131 -0.84 15.82 4.11
N ALA A 132 0.32 15.82 4.77
CA ALA A 132 0.86 16.99 5.46
C ALA A 132 1.69 17.88 4.52
N TRP A 133 2.35 17.25 3.54
CA TRP A 133 3.16 17.93 2.53
C TRP A 133 3.24 17.08 1.26
N SER A 134 3.41 17.73 0.12
CA SER A 134 3.65 17.08 -1.17
C SER A 134 4.52 17.94 -2.07
N ASP A 135 5.33 17.32 -2.91
CA ASP A 135 6.18 17.98 -3.91
C ASP A 135 6.35 17.11 -5.16
N LYS A 136 6.65 17.73 -6.29
CA LYS A 136 6.92 17.03 -7.55
C LYS A 136 7.97 17.80 -8.35
N GLY A 137 8.80 17.07 -9.08
CA GLY A 137 9.86 17.67 -9.88
C GLY A 137 10.42 16.76 -10.94
N MET A 138 11.21 17.34 -11.84
CA MET A 138 11.94 16.58 -12.87
C MET A 138 13.28 16.09 -12.31
N ILE A 139 13.70 14.91 -12.77
CA ILE A 139 15.02 14.35 -12.49
C ILE A 139 15.94 14.70 -13.66
N THR A 140 16.80 15.71 -13.46
CA THR A 140 17.71 16.21 -14.49
C THR A 140 19.16 16.07 -14.05
N GLY A 141 20.02 15.50 -14.90
CA GLY A 141 21.47 15.42 -14.65
C GLY A 141 21.89 14.41 -13.58
N ILE A 142 20.95 13.63 -13.06
CA ILE A 142 21.21 12.52 -12.13
C ILE A 142 21.40 11.22 -12.94
N GLN A 143 22.47 10.46 -12.64
CA GLN A 143 22.91 9.34 -13.47
C GLN A 143 22.67 7.96 -12.87
N SER A 144 22.33 7.87 -11.58
CA SER A 144 22.12 6.59 -10.90
C SER A 144 20.90 6.61 -9.99
N PHE A 145 20.35 5.42 -9.72
CA PHE A 145 19.27 5.24 -8.76
C PHE A 145 19.65 5.71 -7.35
N ASP A 146 20.90 5.47 -6.90
CA ASP A 146 21.38 5.95 -5.59
C ASP A 146 21.38 7.48 -5.51
N ASP A 147 21.81 8.17 -6.57
CA ASP A 147 21.80 9.63 -6.61
C ASP A 147 20.36 10.19 -6.58
N ILE A 148 19.42 9.52 -7.26
CA ILE A 148 18.00 9.90 -7.23
C ILE A 148 17.47 9.77 -5.80
N VAL A 149 17.63 8.60 -5.19
CA VAL A 149 17.15 8.36 -3.82
C VAL A 149 17.83 9.32 -2.83
N THR A 150 19.13 9.57 -2.99
CA THR A 150 19.86 10.56 -2.18
C THR A 150 19.22 11.94 -2.26
N HIS A 151 18.94 12.41 -3.48
CA HIS A 151 18.32 13.71 -3.70
C HIS A 151 16.93 13.81 -3.05
N LEU A 152 16.11 12.77 -3.21
CA LEU A 152 14.78 12.71 -2.60
C LEU A 152 14.85 12.65 -1.08
N MET A 153 15.81 11.89 -0.53
CA MET A 153 16.06 11.86 0.91
C MET A 153 16.47 13.24 1.45
N ASP A 154 17.27 14.02 0.70
CA ASP A 154 17.61 15.39 1.09
C ASP A 154 16.37 16.29 1.18
N ILE A 155 15.47 16.20 0.20
CA ILE A 155 14.19 16.94 0.18
C ILE A 155 13.33 16.56 1.38
N ILE A 156 13.09 15.25 1.57
CA ILE A 156 12.25 14.73 2.65
C ILE A 156 12.81 15.11 4.03
N LEU A 157 14.10 14.93 4.25
CA LEU A 157 14.73 15.24 5.54
C LEU A 157 14.67 16.74 5.85
N SER A 158 14.85 17.60 4.85
CA SER A 158 14.72 19.05 5.01
C SER A 158 13.29 19.42 5.41
N GLU A 159 12.29 18.83 4.78
CA GLU A 159 10.89 19.16 5.08
C GLU A 159 10.45 18.62 6.44
N VAL A 160 10.85 17.40 6.80
CA VAL A 160 10.59 16.82 8.12
C VAL A 160 11.18 17.71 9.23
N GLU A 161 12.38 18.26 9.03
CA GLU A 161 12.98 19.19 10.00
C GLU A 161 12.15 20.47 10.18
N LYS A 162 11.58 21.03 9.09
CA LYS A 162 10.69 22.21 9.15
C LYS A 162 9.38 21.92 9.86
N LEU A 163 8.78 20.76 9.61
CA LEU A 163 7.50 20.36 10.20
C LEU A 163 7.63 19.95 11.68
N GLY A 164 8.85 19.62 12.13
CA GLY A 164 9.14 19.41 13.56
C GLY A 164 8.53 18.14 14.16
N ARG A 165 8.22 17.14 13.32
CA ARG A 165 7.72 15.80 13.73
C ARG A 165 8.67 14.70 13.25
N PRO A 166 8.72 13.53 13.91
CA PRO A 166 9.62 12.45 13.49
C PRO A 166 9.17 11.81 12.16
N LEU A 167 10.13 11.36 11.38
CA LEU A 167 9.93 10.50 10.21
C LEU A 167 9.98 9.03 10.62
N LEU A 168 8.86 8.33 10.42
CA LEU A 168 8.64 6.94 10.79
C LEU A 168 9.21 5.97 9.75
N ALA A 169 9.05 6.28 8.46
CA ALA A 169 9.59 5.47 7.37
C ALA A 169 9.64 6.28 6.06
N VAL A 170 10.41 5.76 5.10
CA VAL A 170 10.40 6.19 3.69
C VAL A 170 10.00 5.00 2.84
N CYS A 171 8.97 5.16 2.03
CA CYS A 171 8.42 4.11 1.18
C CYS A 171 8.51 4.55 -0.27
N MET A 172 9.08 3.71 -1.14
CA MET A 172 9.34 4.04 -2.53
C MET A 172 8.54 3.12 -3.46
N GLY A 173 7.68 3.72 -4.27
CA GLY A 173 7.04 3.10 -5.43
C GLY A 173 7.82 3.43 -6.69
N PHE A 174 8.05 2.45 -7.55
CA PHE A 174 8.69 2.64 -8.86
C PHE A 174 8.33 1.47 -9.79
N PRO A 175 8.50 1.63 -11.12
CA PRO A 175 8.22 0.57 -12.09
C PRO A 175 9.22 -0.59 -12.00
N GLY A 176 8.70 -1.81 -11.89
CA GLY A 176 9.49 -3.04 -11.91
C GLY A 176 8.95 -4.13 -10.99
N ILE A 177 9.66 -5.26 -10.97
CA ILE A 177 9.36 -6.42 -10.13
C ILE A 177 10.07 -6.23 -8.79
N VAL A 178 9.29 -6.15 -7.71
CA VAL A 178 9.77 -5.82 -6.36
C VAL A 178 9.36 -6.89 -5.37
N ASP A 179 10.34 -7.58 -4.79
CA ASP A 179 10.13 -8.35 -3.57
C ASP A 179 10.01 -7.38 -2.38
N SER A 180 8.80 -6.88 -2.17
CA SER A 180 8.46 -5.94 -1.10
C SER A 180 8.61 -6.56 0.30
N LYS A 181 8.64 -7.89 0.40
CA LYS A 181 8.88 -8.61 1.66
C LYS A 181 10.34 -8.48 2.05
N ASN A 182 11.26 -8.76 1.13
CA ASN A 182 12.70 -8.69 1.42
C ASN A 182 13.32 -7.31 1.14
N GLY A 183 12.58 -6.40 0.50
CA GLY A 183 13.06 -5.08 0.11
C GLY A 183 14.10 -5.14 -1.02
N ILE A 184 13.87 -6.06 -1.97
CA ILE A 184 14.75 -6.32 -3.11
C ILE A 184 14.04 -5.94 -4.40
N ILE A 185 14.72 -5.18 -5.26
CA ILE A 185 14.30 -4.93 -6.63
C ILE A 185 14.84 -6.09 -7.45
N THR A 186 13.97 -7.05 -7.78
CA THR A 186 14.34 -8.22 -8.60
C THR A 186 14.74 -7.75 -9.99
N TYR A 187 13.92 -6.87 -10.60
CA TYR A 187 14.18 -6.34 -11.93
C TYR A 187 13.49 -4.99 -12.12
N ALA A 188 14.23 -3.98 -12.59
CA ALA A 188 13.68 -2.70 -12.99
C ALA A 188 14.49 -2.11 -14.15
N GLU A 189 14.06 -2.42 -15.38
CA GLU A 189 14.75 -1.99 -16.60
C GLU A 189 14.94 -0.46 -16.70
N PRO A 190 13.93 0.38 -16.38
CA PRO A 190 14.11 1.83 -16.50
C PRO A 190 15.22 2.39 -15.62
N PHE A 191 15.61 1.67 -14.56
CA PHE A 191 16.71 2.03 -13.66
C PHE A 191 17.96 1.14 -13.85
N LYS A 192 17.92 0.16 -14.77
CA LYS A 192 18.96 -0.84 -15.01
C LYS A 192 19.35 -1.60 -13.74
N LEU A 193 18.36 -1.91 -12.89
CA LEU A 193 18.56 -2.63 -11.64
C LEU A 193 18.19 -4.10 -11.80
N MET A 194 18.99 -4.97 -11.19
CA MET A 194 18.76 -6.40 -11.12
C MET A 194 19.25 -6.90 -9.76
N GLU A 195 18.39 -7.61 -9.02
CA GLU A 195 18.66 -8.14 -7.68
C GLU A 195 19.27 -7.09 -6.72
N PHE A 196 18.72 -5.87 -6.72
CA PHE A 196 19.23 -4.77 -5.90
C PHE A 196 18.56 -4.72 -4.52
N ASP A 197 19.36 -4.95 -3.47
CA ASP A 197 18.89 -4.94 -2.08
C ASP A 197 18.77 -3.52 -1.52
N VAL A 198 17.61 -2.90 -1.74
CA VAL A 198 17.32 -1.52 -1.30
C VAL A 198 17.33 -1.42 0.21
N HIS A 199 16.74 -2.42 0.88
CA HIS A 199 16.56 -2.40 2.32
C HIS A 199 17.92 -2.29 3.03
N ASP A 200 18.88 -3.17 2.76
CA ASP A 200 20.19 -3.12 3.41
C ASP A 200 21.03 -1.95 2.91
N TYR A 201 20.98 -1.66 1.61
CA TYR A 201 21.79 -0.60 1.00
C TYR A 201 21.50 0.75 1.66
N PHE A 202 20.23 1.17 1.76
CA PHE A 202 19.89 2.45 2.36
C PHE A 202 19.85 2.41 3.89
N ARG A 203 19.59 1.26 4.52
CA ARG A 203 19.72 1.11 5.97
C ARG A 203 21.17 1.34 6.44
N GLN A 204 22.18 1.11 5.60
CA GLN A 204 23.57 1.43 5.94
C GLN A 204 23.87 2.94 5.95
N ARG A 205 23.08 3.75 5.24
CA ARG A 205 23.26 5.20 5.11
C ARG A 205 22.31 6.02 5.98
N TYR A 206 21.11 5.49 6.22
CA TYR A 206 20.04 6.15 6.94
C TYR A 206 19.58 5.33 8.15
N ARG A 207 19.27 6.00 9.26
CA ARG A 207 18.66 5.42 10.46
C ARG A 207 17.13 5.51 10.39
N ILE A 208 16.57 5.22 9.23
CA ILE A 208 15.14 5.27 8.93
C ILE A 208 14.78 3.96 8.20
N PRO A 209 13.65 3.31 8.53
CA PRO A 209 13.13 2.20 7.74
C PRO A 209 12.87 2.64 6.29
N VAL A 210 13.42 1.88 5.34
CA VAL A 210 13.19 2.07 3.91
C VAL A 210 12.46 0.84 3.38
N LEU A 211 11.30 1.07 2.78
CA LEU A 211 10.46 0.05 2.15
C LEU A 211 10.29 0.36 0.67
N THR A 212 10.09 -0.68 -0.12
CA THR A 212 9.88 -0.57 -1.57
C THR A 212 8.69 -1.38 -2.02
N GLU A 213 8.04 -0.90 -3.07
CA GLU A 213 6.88 -1.54 -3.69
C GLU A 213 6.83 -1.21 -5.18
N ASN A 214 6.16 -2.06 -5.95
CA ASN A 214 5.80 -1.79 -7.34
C ASN A 214 4.77 -0.64 -7.42
N ASP A 215 4.86 0.21 -8.43
CA ASP A 215 3.99 1.37 -8.60
C ASP A 215 2.48 1.04 -8.72
N ALA A 216 2.13 -0.03 -9.43
CA ALA A 216 0.75 -0.51 -9.52
C ALA A 216 0.26 -1.16 -8.21
N ASN A 217 1.14 -1.83 -7.47
CA ASN A 217 0.81 -2.29 -6.13
C ASN A 217 0.57 -1.12 -5.17
N CYS A 218 1.30 -0.01 -5.32
CA CYS A 218 1.04 1.21 -4.55
C CYS A 218 -0.39 1.73 -4.79
N THR A 219 -0.90 1.72 -6.03
CA THR A 219 -2.28 2.17 -6.28
C THR A 219 -3.30 1.24 -5.62
N ALA A 220 -3.02 -0.07 -5.51
CA ALA A 220 -3.86 -0.96 -4.71
C ALA A 220 -3.82 -0.63 -3.19
N TRP A 221 -2.64 -0.35 -2.63
CA TRP A 221 -2.51 0.09 -1.23
C TRP A 221 -3.25 1.42 -0.96
N LEU A 222 -3.23 2.33 -1.93
CA LEU A 222 -4.00 3.57 -1.87
C LEU A 222 -5.49 3.28 -1.80
N GLU A 223 -6.02 2.49 -2.73
CA GLU A 223 -7.46 2.26 -2.84
C GLU A 223 -8.02 1.48 -1.64
N MET A 224 -7.26 0.53 -1.08
CA MET A 224 -7.59 -0.10 0.21
C MET A 224 -7.72 0.91 1.35
N SER A 225 -6.93 1.98 1.32
CA SER A 225 -6.92 3.01 2.36
C SER A 225 -8.05 4.01 2.17
N GLU A 226 -8.25 4.53 0.97
CA GLU A 226 -9.31 5.49 0.64
C GLU A 226 -10.69 4.86 0.85
N HIS A 227 -10.85 3.59 0.46
CA HIS A 227 -12.08 2.83 0.62
C HIS A 227 -12.12 1.95 1.88
N ARG A 228 -11.30 2.24 2.89
CA ARG A 228 -11.17 1.43 4.12
C ARG A 228 -12.47 1.20 4.90
N MET A 229 -13.49 2.04 4.67
CA MET A 229 -14.84 1.92 5.24
C MET A 229 -15.70 0.89 4.49
N GLU A 230 -15.58 0.85 3.17
CA GLU A 230 -16.24 -0.12 2.30
C GLU A 230 -15.52 -1.48 2.36
N ASN A 231 -14.20 -1.45 2.58
CA ASN A 231 -13.30 -2.60 2.63
C ASN A 231 -13.46 -3.51 1.39
N PRO A 232 -13.18 -3.01 0.17
CA PRO A 232 -13.12 -3.87 -0.99
C PRO A 232 -11.97 -4.87 -0.80
N CYS A 233 -12.30 -6.14 -0.59
CA CYS A 233 -11.29 -7.19 -0.36
C CYS A 233 -10.62 -7.62 -1.67
N ASP A 234 -11.44 -7.82 -2.70
CA ASP A 234 -11.04 -8.40 -3.98
C ASP A 234 -11.27 -7.39 -5.09
N PHE A 235 -10.20 -6.78 -5.59
CA PHE A 235 -10.28 -5.73 -6.61
C PHE A 235 -9.01 -5.67 -7.46
N ILE A 236 -9.13 -5.00 -8.61
CA ILE A 236 -8.01 -4.71 -9.52
C ILE A 236 -7.78 -3.19 -9.54
N SER A 237 -6.53 -2.76 -9.47
CA SER A 237 -6.13 -1.37 -9.73
C SER A 237 -5.29 -1.34 -11.00
N ILE A 238 -5.64 -0.48 -11.95
CA ILE A 238 -4.94 -0.32 -13.23
C ILE A 238 -4.40 1.09 -13.29
N ILE A 239 -3.10 1.24 -13.49
CA ILE A 239 -2.45 2.52 -13.72
C ILE A 239 -1.80 2.53 -15.10
N ALA A 240 -1.94 3.63 -15.84
CA ALA A 240 -1.16 3.85 -17.04
C ALA A 240 -0.41 5.18 -16.94
N ASP A 241 0.79 5.25 -17.48
CA ASP A 241 1.53 6.51 -17.60
C ASP A 241 2.30 6.57 -18.92
N TYR A 242 2.55 7.80 -19.37
CA TYR A 242 3.41 8.07 -20.51
C TYR A 242 4.86 8.11 -20.04
N HIS A 243 5.68 7.23 -20.58
CA HIS A 243 7.11 7.25 -20.35
C HIS A 243 7.72 8.38 -21.18
N GLU A 244 8.06 9.48 -20.51
CA GLU A 244 8.87 10.53 -21.10
C GLU A 244 10.32 10.04 -21.16
N GLY A 245 10.72 9.58 -22.36
CA GLY A 245 12.00 8.93 -22.58
C GLY A 245 13.16 9.72 -21.98
N ASN A 246 13.79 9.19 -20.93
CA ASN A 246 15.03 9.73 -20.43
C ASN A 246 16.19 9.17 -21.28
N HIS A 247 16.88 10.07 -22.00
CA HIS A 247 18.02 9.72 -22.85
C HIS A 247 19.15 8.96 -22.11
N TYR A 248 19.28 9.13 -20.78
CA TYR A 248 20.30 8.44 -19.98
C TYR A 248 19.95 6.97 -19.68
N PHE A 249 18.66 6.66 -19.56
CA PHE A 249 18.18 5.32 -19.21
C PHE A 249 17.77 4.47 -20.42
N HIS A 250 17.83 5.02 -21.64
CA HIS A 250 17.33 4.35 -22.87
C HIS A 250 15.89 3.87 -22.72
N ASP A 251 15.07 4.63 -21.98
CA ASP A 251 13.65 4.33 -21.85
C ASP A 251 12.97 4.59 -23.20
N ASN A 252 12.36 3.56 -23.77
CA ASN A 252 11.61 3.67 -25.00
C ASN A 252 10.36 4.49 -24.69
N SER A 253 10.33 5.74 -25.16
CA SER A 253 9.16 6.60 -25.08
C SER A 253 7.91 5.84 -25.53
N GLY A 254 6.84 5.87 -24.73
CA GLY A 254 5.66 5.07 -24.97
C GLY A 254 4.68 5.14 -23.80
N ILE A 255 3.62 4.35 -23.84
CA ILE A 255 2.66 4.22 -22.73
C ILE A 255 2.85 2.86 -22.07
N GLY A 256 2.98 2.86 -20.74
CA GLY A 256 3.06 1.66 -19.91
C GLY A 256 1.78 1.45 -19.11
N VAL A 257 1.51 0.20 -18.72
CA VAL A 257 0.39 -0.18 -17.85
C VAL A 257 0.88 -1.05 -16.70
N GLY A 258 0.50 -0.68 -15.48
CA GLY A 258 0.67 -1.50 -14.29
C GLY A 258 -0.67 -2.01 -13.78
N ILE A 259 -0.68 -3.23 -13.23
CA ILE A 259 -1.87 -3.81 -12.58
C ILE A 259 -1.53 -4.21 -11.15
N GLY A 260 -2.17 -3.57 -10.18
CA GLY A 260 -2.19 -4.00 -8.78
C GLY A 260 -3.39 -4.91 -8.51
N LEU A 261 -3.18 -5.97 -7.74
CA LEU A 261 -4.24 -6.90 -7.36
C LEU A 261 -4.39 -6.88 -5.84
N SER A 262 -5.63 -6.85 -5.34
CA SER A 262 -5.92 -7.14 -3.94
C SER A 262 -6.78 -8.38 -3.81
N ILE A 263 -6.37 -9.30 -2.95
CA ILE A 263 -7.11 -10.52 -2.60
C ILE A 263 -7.24 -10.59 -1.09
N ASP A 264 -8.43 -10.88 -0.59
CA ASP A 264 -8.74 -10.99 0.84
C ASP A 264 -8.32 -9.74 1.65
N GLY A 265 -8.39 -8.56 1.03
CA GLY A 265 -8.03 -7.30 1.67
C GLY A 265 -6.52 -7.13 1.90
N THR A 266 -5.71 -7.75 1.06
CA THR A 266 -4.24 -7.57 1.00
C THR A 266 -3.78 -7.42 -0.42
N VAL A 267 -2.69 -6.69 -0.67
CA VAL A 267 -2.09 -6.65 -2.01
C VAL A 267 -1.44 -8.00 -2.31
N TYR A 268 -1.75 -8.56 -3.48
CA TYR A 268 -1.26 -9.84 -3.92
C TYR A 268 -0.05 -9.70 -4.84
N HIS A 269 1.13 -10.11 -4.36
CA HIS A 269 2.40 -10.04 -5.10
C HIS A 269 2.69 -11.26 -6.00
N GLY A 270 1.99 -12.38 -5.79
CA GLY A 270 2.27 -13.64 -6.49
C GLY A 270 3.48 -14.41 -5.94
N GLY A 271 3.83 -15.52 -6.61
CA GLY A 271 4.90 -16.43 -6.15
C GLY A 271 6.33 -15.91 -6.38
N HIS A 272 6.50 -14.94 -7.28
CA HIS A 272 7.80 -14.35 -7.62
C HIS A 272 7.73 -12.81 -7.63
N SER A 273 6.78 -12.24 -6.88
CA SER A 273 6.57 -10.79 -6.80
C SER A 273 6.20 -10.09 -8.12
N ALA A 274 5.73 -10.86 -9.11
CA ALA A 274 5.43 -10.42 -10.47
C ALA A 274 3.93 -10.54 -10.83
N ALA A 275 3.05 -10.70 -9.83
CA ALA A 275 1.61 -10.66 -10.10
C ALA A 275 1.23 -9.27 -10.63
N GLY A 276 0.43 -9.22 -11.69
CA GLY A 276 0.02 -7.95 -12.30
C GLY A 276 1.01 -7.37 -13.32
N GLU A 277 2.16 -8.02 -13.56
CA GLU A 277 3.05 -7.70 -14.69
C GLU A 277 2.32 -7.98 -16.02
N PHE A 278 1.65 -6.94 -16.53
CA PHE A 278 0.73 -7.04 -17.64
C PHE A 278 1.46 -7.35 -18.94
N CYS A 279 0.95 -8.35 -19.66
CA CYS A 279 1.26 -8.59 -21.06
C CYS A 279 -0.05 -8.72 -21.84
N SER A 280 -0.21 -7.93 -22.90
CA SER A 280 -1.42 -7.97 -23.71
C SER A 280 -1.49 -9.23 -24.57
N LEU A 281 -2.68 -9.54 -25.11
CA LEU A 281 -2.90 -10.67 -26.00
C LEU A 281 -2.08 -10.58 -27.30
N SER A 282 -1.67 -9.38 -27.70
CA SER A 282 -0.78 -9.19 -28.85
C SER A 282 0.69 -9.48 -28.53
N TRP A 283 1.09 -9.51 -27.26
CA TRP A 283 2.49 -9.73 -26.84
C TRP A 283 3.07 -11.05 -27.37
N ARG A 284 4.32 -11.02 -27.82
CA ARG A 284 5.06 -12.18 -28.33
C ARG A 284 6.46 -12.21 -27.71
N LYS A 285 7.15 -13.35 -27.86
CA LYS A 285 8.50 -13.58 -27.32
C LYS A 285 9.50 -12.45 -27.64
N ASP A 286 9.41 -11.88 -28.84
CA ASP A 286 10.35 -10.85 -29.32
C ASP A 286 9.83 -9.42 -29.12
N SER A 287 8.73 -9.24 -28.39
CA SER A 287 8.17 -7.92 -28.05
C SER A 287 9.05 -7.17 -27.05
N LEU A 288 9.36 -5.92 -27.36
CA LEU A 288 10.11 -5.00 -26.48
C LEU A 288 9.13 -4.26 -25.56
N GLY A 289 8.51 -4.97 -24.61
CA GLY A 289 7.59 -4.36 -23.62
C GLY A 289 6.36 -5.22 -23.34
N GLN A 290 5.25 -4.57 -22.98
CA GLN A 290 4.03 -5.21 -22.49
C GLN A 290 3.04 -5.60 -23.59
N THR A 291 3.27 -5.16 -24.84
CA THR A 291 2.35 -5.40 -25.96
C THR A 291 3.08 -5.92 -27.19
N GLY A 292 2.33 -6.47 -28.14
CA GLY A 292 2.81 -6.80 -29.48
C GLY A 292 2.76 -5.64 -30.47
N LEU A 293 2.40 -4.43 -30.02
CA LEU A 293 2.24 -3.26 -30.87
C LEU A 293 3.61 -2.64 -31.19
N PRO A 294 3.78 -2.04 -32.39
CA PRO A 294 5.03 -1.37 -32.74
C PRO A 294 5.34 -0.21 -31.79
N SER A 295 6.61 -0.01 -31.44
CA SER A 295 7.03 1.08 -30.54
C SER A 295 6.64 2.46 -31.10
N GLU A 296 6.70 2.66 -32.42
CA GLU A 296 6.28 3.90 -33.07
C GLU A 296 4.79 4.18 -32.89
N LEU A 297 3.97 3.15 -32.71
CA LEU A 297 2.55 3.32 -32.36
C LEU A 297 2.42 3.77 -30.90
N LEU A 298 3.12 3.11 -29.97
CA LEU A 298 3.06 3.42 -28.54
C LEU A 298 3.48 4.86 -28.24
N VAL A 299 4.54 5.37 -28.89
CA VAL A 299 5.00 6.77 -28.76
C VAL A 299 3.91 7.78 -29.11
N ARG A 300 3.07 7.47 -30.10
CA ARG A 300 2.08 8.40 -30.64
C ARG A 300 0.77 8.42 -29.84
N THR A 301 0.55 7.47 -28.92
CA THR A 301 -0.69 7.36 -28.14
C THR A 301 -1.07 8.62 -27.36
N GLY A 302 -0.10 9.47 -27.02
CA GLY A 302 -0.36 10.75 -26.34
C GLY A 302 -0.91 11.87 -27.21
N TYR A 303 -0.87 11.75 -28.55
CA TYR A 303 -1.26 12.83 -29.48
C TYR A 303 -1.90 12.37 -30.80
N ASP A 304 -1.93 11.08 -31.10
CA ASP A 304 -2.55 10.47 -32.28
C ASP A 304 -3.73 9.60 -31.84
N GLU A 305 -4.94 10.00 -32.26
CA GLU A 305 -6.19 9.33 -31.87
C GLU A 305 -6.28 7.89 -32.40
N GLU A 306 -5.72 7.59 -33.57
CA GLU A 306 -5.74 6.23 -34.12
C GLU A 306 -4.79 5.31 -33.35
N ALA A 307 -3.59 5.81 -33.04
CA ALA A 307 -2.64 5.09 -32.19
C ALA A 307 -3.22 4.80 -30.80
N TRP A 308 -3.91 5.79 -30.21
CA TRP A 308 -4.64 5.62 -28.96
C TRP A 308 -5.67 4.49 -29.06
N LYS A 309 -6.54 4.51 -30.06
CA LYS A 309 -7.61 3.50 -30.22
C LYS A 309 -7.06 2.09 -30.33
N ILE A 310 -6.00 1.89 -31.11
CA ILE A 310 -5.36 0.58 -31.30
C ILE A 310 -4.79 0.06 -29.97
N TRP A 311 -4.03 0.90 -29.24
CA TRP A 311 -3.48 0.52 -27.94
C TRP A 311 -4.57 0.27 -26.90
N PHE A 312 -5.59 1.13 -26.85
CA PHE A 312 -6.72 1.00 -25.94
C PHE A 312 -7.49 -0.30 -26.15
N GLN A 313 -7.74 -0.66 -27.41
CA GLN A 313 -8.37 -1.93 -27.78
C GLN A 313 -7.55 -3.12 -27.34
N ASP A 314 -6.23 -3.10 -27.58
CA ASP A 314 -5.31 -4.17 -27.18
C ASP A 314 -5.30 -4.37 -25.66
N LEU A 315 -5.21 -3.28 -24.90
CA LEU A 315 -5.26 -3.30 -23.44
C LEU A 315 -6.58 -3.89 -22.93
N PHE A 316 -7.70 -3.23 -23.19
CA PHE A 316 -8.97 -3.60 -22.56
C PHE A 316 -9.55 -4.92 -23.08
N SER A 317 -9.23 -5.33 -24.32
CA SER A 317 -9.59 -6.68 -24.79
C SER A 317 -8.80 -7.76 -24.05
N SER A 318 -7.54 -7.49 -23.70
CA SER A 318 -6.70 -8.43 -22.94
C SER A 318 -7.17 -8.63 -21.51
N LEU A 319 -7.75 -7.60 -20.91
CA LEU A 319 -8.24 -7.63 -19.54
C LEU A 319 -9.55 -8.40 -19.35
N VAL A 320 -10.30 -8.70 -20.40
CA VAL A 320 -11.58 -9.43 -20.31
C VAL A 320 -11.40 -10.80 -19.63
N SER A 321 -10.37 -11.55 -20.03
CA SER A 321 -10.08 -12.86 -19.45
C SER A 321 -9.58 -12.73 -18.01
N VAL A 322 -8.85 -11.66 -17.69
CA VAL A 322 -8.37 -11.38 -16.34
C VAL A 322 -9.55 -11.17 -15.40
N LEU A 323 -10.53 -10.34 -15.79
CA LEU A 323 -11.75 -10.12 -15.01
C LEU A 323 -12.55 -11.39 -14.78
N ALA A 324 -12.68 -12.25 -15.81
CA ALA A 324 -13.41 -13.50 -15.69
C ALA A 324 -12.73 -14.54 -14.78
N ILE A 325 -11.40 -14.50 -14.66
CA ILE A 325 -10.63 -15.40 -13.80
C ILE A 325 -10.54 -14.87 -12.37
N PHE A 326 -10.31 -13.57 -12.22
CA PHE A 326 -10.08 -12.94 -10.94
C PHE A 326 -11.37 -12.61 -10.17
N ASP A 327 -12.47 -12.32 -10.89
CA ASP A 327 -13.78 -11.99 -10.32
C ASP A 327 -13.75 -10.82 -9.31
N PRO A 328 -13.23 -9.63 -9.69
CA PRO A 328 -13.14 -8.50 -8.76
C PRO A 328 -14.52 -7.90 -8.46
N SER A 329 -14.67 -7.37 -7.25
CA SER A 329 -15.81 -6.51 -6.89
C SER A 329 -15.73 -5.13 -7.52
N VAL A 330 -14.51 -4.61 -7.71
CA VAL A 330 -14.24 -3.27 -8.26
C VAL A 330 -12.98 -3.29 -9.13
N VAL A 331 -12.98 -2.50 -10.19
CA VAL A 331 -11.79 -2.10 -10.94
C VAL A 331 -11.56 -0.60 -10.74
N PHE A 332 -10.38 -0.23 -10.26
CA PHE A 332 -9.92 1.15 -10.14
C PHE A 332 -9.02 1.53 -11.32
N ILE A 333 -9.27 2.68 -11.92
CA ILE A 333 -8.50 3.21 -13.05
C ILE A 333 -7.74 4.48 -12.64
N HIS A 334 -6.43 4.50 -12.88
CA HIS A 334 -5.50 5.54 -12.49
C HIS A 334 -4.61 6.02 -13.63
N GLY A 335 -4.02 7.20 -13.43
CA GLY A 335 -2.97 7.72 -14.29
C GLY A 335 -3.50 8.65 -15.39
N LYS A 336 -2.62 9.55 -15.81
CA LYS A 336 -2.92 10.66 -16.72
C LYS A 336 -3.58 10.25 -18.05
N PRO A 337 -3.21 9.13 -18.72
CA PRO A 337 -3.88 8.67 -19.93
C PRO A 337 -5.39 8.46 -19.75
N PHE A 338 -5.85 8.18 -18.53
CA PHE A 338 -7.27 7.92 -18.22
C PHE A 338 -7.98 9.10 -17.54
N SER A 339 -7.39 10.31 -17.56
CA SER A 339 -7.92 11.49 -16.87
C SER A 339 -9.29 11.98 -17.37
N ASP A 340 -9.62 11.77 -18.65
CA ASP A 340 -10.93 12.06 -19.22
C ASP A 340 -11.86 10.83 -19.13
N GLU A 341 -12.50 10.67 -17.98
CA GLU A 341 -13.41 9.54 -17.71
C GLU A 341 -14.52 9.40 -18.77
N ASN A 342 -15.08 10.50 -19.28
CA ASN A 342 -16.15 10.44 -20.27
C ASN A 342 -15.65 9.85 -21.58
N LYS A 343 -14.46 10.29 -22.02
CA LYS A 343 -13.80 9.72 -23.19
C LYS A 343 -13.48 8.24 -22.97
N ILE A 344 -12.92 7.86 -21.82
CA ILE A 344 -12.59 6.45 -21.54
C ILE A 344 -13.84 5.58 -21.56
N ARG A 345 -14.94 6.02 -20.94
CA ARG A 345 -16.22 5.27 -20.97
C ARG A 345 -16.79 5.15 -22.38
N ALA A 346 -16.68 6.20 -23.20
CA ALA A 346 -17.10 6.15 -24.60
C ALA A 346 -16.22 5.20 -25.44
N ASP A 347 -14.90 5.21 -25.23
CA ASP A 347 -13.95 4.31 -25.87
C ASP A 347 -14.22 2.85 -25.44
N LEU A 348 -14.49 2.56 -24.15
CA LEU A 348 -14.90 1.23 -23.69
C LEU A 348 -16.18 0.75 -24.37
N ALA A 349 -17.19 1.61 -24.47
CA ALA A 349 -18.47 1.25 -25.07
C ALA A 349 -18.39 0.99 -26.58
N SER A 350 -17.52 1.71 -27.29
CA SER A 350 -17.43 1.66 -28.75
C SER A 350 -16.34 0.71 -29.26
N LEU A 351 -15.19 0.64 -28.58
CA LEU A 351 -14.01 -0.08 -29.04
C LEU A 351 -13.88 -1.45 -28.37
N THR A 352 -14.29 -1.59 -27.11
CA THR A 352 -14.17 -2.83 -26.33
C THR A 352 -15.43 -3.15 -25.53
N PRO A 353 -16.62 -3.22 -26.16
CA PRO A 353 -17.89 -3.45 -25.46
C PRO A 353 -17.92 -4.73 -24.62
N GLN A 354 -17.12 -5.74 -24.98
CA GLN A 354 -16.93 -6.97 -24.22
C GLN A 354 -16.38 -6.74 -22.81
N PHE A 355 -15.59 -5.68 -22.58
CA PHE A 355 -15.08 -5.31 -21.26
C PHE A 355 -16.22 -4.86 -20.35
N ASN A 356 -17.10 -3.98 -20.83
CA ASN A 356 -18.29 -3.58 -20.09
C ASN A 356 -19.25 -4.76 -19.86
N ALA A 357 -19.41 -5.63 -20.86
CA ALA A 357 -20.27 -6.80 -20.73
C ALA A 357 -19.78 -7.78 -19.66
N ILE A 358 -18.47 -7.99 -19.51
CA ILE A 358 -17.95 -8.85 -18.43
C ILE A 358 -18.10 -8.20 -17.07
N LEU A 359 -17.86 -6.89 -16.94
CA LEU A 359 -18.09 -6.15 -15.69
C LEU A 359 -19.54 -6.28 -15.21
N GLU A 360 -20.51 -6.07 -16.11
CA GLU A 360 -21.94 -6.25 -15.80
C GLU A 360 -22.26 -7.70 -15.41
N LYS A 361 -21.71 -8.68 -16.16
CA LYS A 361 -21.95 -10.10 -15.93
C LYS A 361 -21.51 -10.56 -14.53
N ILE A 362 -20.41 -10.04 -14.01
CA ILE A 362 -19.87 -10.40 -12.69
C ILE A 362 -20.30 -9.43 -11.59
N GLY A 363 -21.01 -8.34 -11.94
CA GLY A 363 -21.40 -7.31 -10.97
C GLY A 363 -20.23 -6.47 -10.46
N CYS A 364 -19.18 -6.29 -11.27
CA CYS A 364 -18.01 -5.50 -10.91
C CYS A 364 -18.23 -4.02 -11.20
N GLU A 365 -17.91 -3.16 -10.23
CA GLU A 365 -17.91 -1.70 -10.42
C GLU A 365 -16.64 -1.22 -11.15
N LEU A 366 -16.73 -0.08 -11.83
CA LEU A 366 -15.59 0.59 -12.46
C LEU A 366 -15.48 2.03 -11.93
N LYS A 367 -14.47 2.28 -11.11
CA LYS A 367 -14.20 3.57 -10.45
C LYS A 367 -12.94 4.23 -11.02
N PHE A 368 -12.96 5.55 -11.16
CA PHE A 368 -11.86 6.34 -11.71
C PHE A 368 -11.23 7.22 -10.64
N ASN A 369 -9.91 7.16 -10.54
CA ASN A 369 -9.07 8.04 -9.72
C ASN A 369 -7.82 8.44 -10.52
N ALA A 370 -8.06 8.94 -11.74
CA ALA A 370 -7.02 9.19 -12.74
C ALA A 370 -6.38 10.58 -12.66
N ASN A 371 -6.97 11.51 -11.90
CA ASN A 371 -6.52 12.90 -11.82
C ASN A 371 -5.58 13.17 -10.62
N ASP A 372 -5.48 12.24 -9.67
CA ASP A 372 -4.51 12.36 -8.58
C ASP A 372 -3.13 11.95 -9.08
N GLU A 373 -2.25 12.93 -9.26
CA GLU A 373 -0.88 12.67 -9.71
C GLU A 373 -0.07 11.93 -8.64
N TYR A 374 -0.45 11.99 -7.35
CA TYR A 374 0.33 11.44 -6.24
C TYR A 374 -0.07 10.01 -5.85
N VAL A 375 -0.85 9.30 -6.69
CA VAL A 375 -1.41 7.98 -6.34
C VAL A 375 -0.35 6.96 -5.92
N VAL A 376 0.77 6.88 -6.66
CA VAL A 376 1.87 5.97 -6.34
C VAL A 376 2.58 6.38 -5.05
N ALA A 377 2.91 7.66 -4.89
CA ALA A 377 3.59 8.18 -3.70
C ALA A 377 2.73 7.98 -2.44
N LYS A 378 1.44 8.32 -2.49
CA LYS A 378 0.49 8.08 -1.39
C LYS A 378 0.37 6.58 -1.09
N GLY A 379 0.18 5.77 -2.12
CA GLY A 379 0.11 4.32 -2.03
C GLY A 379 1.32 3.70 -1.33
N ALA A 380 2.53 4.13 -1.69
CA ALA A 380 3.76 3.68 -1.07
C ALA A 380 3.79 3.99 0.43
N ALA A 381 3.44 5.21 0.84
CA ALA A 381 3.35 5.55 2.27
C ALA A 381 2.21 4.79 2.99
N LEU A 382 1.08 4.58 2.33
CA LEU A 382 -0.07 3.87 2.88
C LEU A 382 0.19 2.38 3.05
N MET A 383 1.07 1.76 2.25
CA MET A 383 1.56 0.40 2.50
C MET A 383 2.12 0.28 3.93
N TYR A 384 2.94 1.24 4.38
CA TYR A 384 3.51 1.20 5.72
C TYR A 384 2.42 1.31 6.79
N LEU A 385 1.43 2.20 6.62
CA LEU A 385 0.32 2.33 7.56
C LEU A 385 -0.56 1.08 7.58
N HIS A 386 -0.83 0.46 6.43
CA HIS A 386 -1.52 -0.83 6.36
C HIS A 386 -0.76 -1.93 7.08
N LYS A 387 0.57 -2.04 6.88
CA LYS A 387 1.41 -3.01 7.60
C LYS A 387 1.39 -2.77 9.11
N LEU A 388 1.42 -1.51 9.55
CA LEU A 388 1.36 -1.14 10.97
C LEU A 388 0.01 -1.49 11.62
N PHE A 389 -1.09 -1.20 10.92
CA PHE A 389 -2.45 -1.43 11.44
C PHE A 389 -2.98 -2.85 11.15
N SER A 390 -2.26 -3.68 10.41
CA SER A 390 -2.67 -5.06 10.16
C SER A 390 -2.06 -6.03 11.16
N VAL A 391 -2.72 -7.16 11.37
CA VAL A 391 -2.13 -8.27 12.13
C VAL A 391 -1.11 -8.94 11.24
N PRO A 392 0.19 -8.99 11.63
CA PRO A 392 1.18 -9.69 10.83
C PRO A 392 0.82 -11.17 10.73
N MET A 393 0.87 -11.72 9.52
CA MET A 393 0.66 -13.15 9.36
C MET A 393 1.81 -13.90 10.02
N VAL A 394 1.55 -15.11 10.53
CA VAL A 394 2.61 -15.93 11.16
C VAL A 394 3.77 -16.19 10.19
N SER A 395 3.47 -16.32 8.89
CA SER A 395 4.45 -16.48 7.80
C SER A 395 5.30 -15.24 7.52
N GLU A 396 4.96 -14.07 8.09
CA GLU A 396 5.68 -12.82 7.86
C GLU A 396 6.72 -12.51 8.94
N ARG A 397 6.88 -13.38 9.96
CA ARG A 397 7.83 -13.13 11.06
C ARG A 397 9.29 -13.05 10.61
N ASP A 398 9.67 -13.81 9.59
CA ASP A 398 11.04 -13.87 9.09
C ASP A 398 11.28 -12.94 7.89
N VAL A 399 10.31 -12.07 7.60
CA VAL A 399 10.38 -11.12 6.49
C VAL A 399 11.22 -9.91 6.90
N ARG A 400 12.20 -9.52 6.07
CA ARG A 400 13.17 -8.46 6.41
C ARG A 400 12.56 -7.07 6.60
N THR A 401 11.45 -6.79 5.90
CA THR A 401 10.73 -5.52 6.03
C THR A 401 9.66 -5.53 7.12
N HIS A 402 9.53 -6.61 7.90
CA HIS A 402 8.63 -6.66 9.05
C HIS A 402 9.07 -5.67 10.14
N PHE A 403 8.09 -5.06 10.80
CA PHE A 403 8.28 -4.19 11.95
C PHE A 403 7.04 -4.26 12.85
N ASP A 404 7.20 -3.91 14.12
CA ASP A 404 6.10 -3.83 15.07
C ASP A 404 6.00 -2.47 15.78
N TRP A 405 5.10 -2.35 16.75
CA TRP A 405 4.92 -1.11 17.50
C TRP A 405 6.16 -0.68 18.28
N ASP A 406 7.01 -1.60 18.77
CA ASP A 406 8.22 -1.25 19.49
C ASP A 406 9.27 -0.62 18.55
N ASP A 407 9.35 -1.10 17.30
CA ASP A 407 10.15 -0.50 16.24
C ASP A 407 9.65 0.92 15.89
N VAL A 408 8.33 1.07 15.70
CA VAL A 408 7.71 2.38 15.41
C VAL A 408 7.97 3.37 16.55
N MET A 409 7.83 2.94 17.80
CA MET A 409 8.06 3.80 18.96
C MET A 409 9.54 4.17 19.13
N THR A 410 10.45 3.24 18.85
CA THR A 410 11.88 3.52 18.78
C THR A 410 12.19 4.59 17.73
N GLN A 411 11.58 4.46 16.55
CA GLN A 411 11.79 5.38 15.45
C GLN A 411 11.19 6.77 15.72
N ALA A 412 9.97 6.84 16.26
CA ALA A 412 9.28 8.09 16.60
C ALA A 412 10.05 8.92 17.65
N ARG A 413 10.88 8.28 18.48
CA ARG A 413 11.71 8.95 19.48
C ARG A 413 13.06 9.43 18.95
N ARG A 414 13.42 9.11 17.70
CA ARG A 414 14.71 9.54 17.12
C ARG A 414 14.73 11.04 16.87
N ASN A 415 15.89 11.64 17.14
CA ASN A 415 16.15 13.02 16.76
C ASN A 415 16.36 13.12 15.24
N PRO A 416 15.63 14.00 14.51
CA PRO A 416 15.79 14.16 13.07
C PRO A 416 17.22 14.41 12.59
N LYS A 417 18.04 15.07 13.41
CA LYS A 417 19.46 15.33 13.11
C LYS A 417 20.33 14.06 13.06
N THR A 418 19.81 12.92 13.52
CA THR A 418 20.52 11.63 13.56
C THR A 418 20.08 10.65 12.47
N TYR A 419 19.23 11.09 11.54
CA TYR A 419 18.75 10.24 10.47
C TYR A 419 19.83 9.85 9.46
N ARG A 420 20.83 10.70 9.24
CA ARG A 420 22.04 10.32 8.48
C ARG A 420 23.03 9.63 9.42
N LYS A 421 23.62 8.51 8.96
CA LYS A 421 24.57 7.73 9.77
C LYS A 421 25.94 8.36 9.90
#